data_AF-A0A2M7GSC8-F1
#
_entry.id   AF-A0A2M7GSC8-F1
#
_cell.length_a   1.000
_cell.length_b   1.000
_cell.length_c   1.000
_cell.angle_alpha   90.00
_cell.angle_beta   90.00
_cell.angle_gamma   90.00
#
_symmetry.space_group_name_H-M   'P 1'
#
loop_
_entity.id
_entity.type
_entity.pdbx_description
1 polymer ?
#
loop_
_entity_poly.entity_id
_entity_poly.type
_entity_poly.pdbx_seq_one_letter_code
_entity_poly.pdbx_strand_id
1 'polypeptide(L)'
;MFLRSLLLAAGMAATLASGASAQHFGGHVELRNIDREGDLKVIAGSAEISGRIGEDLAVFGGSIEIDAQVEGDIRVAGGNVTITGNVAGDAEIAGGSVELTLDIGGSAEFAGGYVEYTGTVGGTLESAAGVLVITEDAVIASPADMAGQSITLRGHFLDNVEALAQEVVISGHIDGDVEIVAERLTIETGAVISGRLEYAGPSEPDISADATLANGVEYTYRDIQLDWDGDQFRNRNFDFDIVPPAEFFAISGIGFSILLGLLALVMMPKGVARLSGKFRKNSLLAPL
;
A
#
# COMPACT_ATOMS: atom_id res chain seq x y z
N MET A 1 -3.42 9.00 12.69
CA MET A 1 -3.04 8.68 11.31
C MET A 1 -3.41 7.24 10.93
N PHE A 2 -3.09 6.21 11.74
CA PHE A 2 -3.42 4.78 11.52
C PHE A 2 -4.90 4.35 11.39
N LEU A 3 -5.86 5.28 11.30
CA LEU A 3 -7.30 4.96 11.23
C LEU A 3 -7.85 5.05 9.81
N ARG A 4 -7.11 5.61 8.85
CA ARG A 4 -7.59 5.85 7.47
C ARG A 4 -7.39 4.65 6.54
N SER A 5 -6.25 3.96 6.61
CA SER A 5 -6.02 2.72 5.85
C SER A 5 -6.93 1.55 6.27
N LEU A 6 -7.43 1.54 7.52
CA LEU A 6 -8.43 0.57 7.97
C LEU A 6 -9.84 0.86 7.41
N LEU A 7 -10.14 2.13 7.08
CA LEU A 7 -11.39 2.55 6.47
C LEU A 7 -11.43 2.22 4.96
N LEU A 8 -10.28 2.11 4.30
CA LEU A 8 -10.16 1.79 2.87
C LEU A 8 -10.71 0.40 2.54
N ALA A 9 -10.30 -0.61 3.32
CA ALA A 9 -10.78 -1.97 3.15
C ALA A 9 -12.30 -2.09 3.39
N ALA A 10 -12.86 -1.28 4.29
CA ALA A 10 -14.30 -1.20 4.54
C ALA A 10 -15.05 -0.42 3.45
N GLY A 11 -14.42 0.61 2.87
CA GLY A 11 -14.94 1.41 1.76
C GLY A 11 -15.04 0.63 0.44
N MET A 12 -13.99 -0.12 0.09
CA MET A 12 -13.96 -1.00 -1.11
C MET A 12 -15.08 -2.05 -1.11
N ALA A 13 -15.43 -2.60 0.06
CA ALA A 13 -16.51 -3.58 0.15
C ALA A 13 -17.90 -2.93 -0.06
N ALA A 14 -18.08 -1.66 0.30
CA ALA A 14 -19.34 -0.94 0.15
C ALA A 14 -19.60 -0.52 -1.32
N THR A 15 -18.55 -0.18 -2.08
CA THR A 15 -18.67 0.27 -3.48
C THR A 15 -18.93 -0.87 -4.47
N LEU A 16 -18.53 -2.11 -4.14
CA LEU A 16 -18.90 -3.29 -4.93
C LEU A 16 -20.40 -3.63 -4.83
N ALA A 17 -21.10 -3.15 -3.80
CA ALA A 17 -22.50 -3.45 -3.55
C ALA A 17 -23.48 -2.43 -4.20
N SER A 18 -23.02 -1.24 -4.59
CA SER A 18 -23.87 -0.23 -5.21
C SER A 18 -23.91 -0.35 -6.74
N GLY A 19 -25.11 -0.65 -7.26
CA GLY A 19 -25.66 -0.15 -8.53
C GLY A 19 -25.04 -0.57 -9.87
N ALA A 20 -25.84 -1.26 -10.68
CA ALA A 20 -25.91 -1.23 -12.16
C ALA A 20 -24.61 -1.22 -13.01
N SER A 21 -23.56 -1.94 -12.61
CA SER A 21 -22.35 -2.14 -13.44
C SER A 21 -22.24 -3.58 -13.95
N ALA A 22 -21.60 -3.77 -15.10
CA ALA A 22 -21.39 -5.07 -15.71
C ALA A 22 -20.41 -5.90 -14.87
N GLN A 23 -20.94 -6.81 -14.05
CA GLN A 23 -20.16 -7.68 -13.19
C GLN A 23 -19.67 -8.90 -13.97
N HIS A 24 -18.35 -9.05 -14.10
CA HIS A 24 -17.76 -10.28 -14.64
C HIS A 24 -17.27 -11.16 -13.50
N PHE A 25 -17.82 -12.39 -13.44
CA PHE A 25 -17.40 -13.44 -12.51
C PHE A 25 -16.83 -14.62 -13.30
N GLY A 26 -15.58 -15.02 -13.04
CA GLY A 26 -14.96 -16.12 -13.75
C GLY A 26 -13.65 -16.62 -13.13
N GLY A 27 -13.24 -17.85 -13.44
CA GLY A 27 -11.91 -18.34 -13.07
C GLY A 27 -10.80 -17.57 -13.80
N HIS A 28 -11.04 -17.24 -15.07
CA HIS A 28 -10.22 -16.39 -15.91
C HIS A 28 -11.15 -15.45 -16.67
N VAL A 29 -10.84 -14.15 -16.65
CA VAL A 29 -11.57 -13.10 -17.35
C VAL A 29 -10.58 -12.38 -18.25
N GLU A 30 -10.89 -12.33 -19.53
CA GLU A 30 -10.10 -11.64 -20.54
C GLU A 30 -11.00 -10.62 -21.24
N LEU A 31 -10.70 -9.34 -21.08
CA LEU A 31 -11.43 -8.20 -21.64
C LEU A 31 -10.46 -7.38 -22.49
N ARG A 32 -10.39 -7.68 -23.78
CA ARG A 32 -9.45 -7.02 -24.71
C ARG A 32 -10.10 -5.96 -25.58
N ASN A 33 -9.38 -4.86 -25.80
CA ASN A 33 -9.83 -3.71 -26.59
C ASN A 33 -11.22 -3.20 -26.18
N ILE A 34 -11.47 -3.16 -24.87
CA ILE A 34 -12.74 -2.63 -24.37
C ILE A 34 -12.81 -1.14 -24.69
N ASP A 35 -13.99 -0.68 -25.05
CA ASP A 35 -14.33 0.72 -25.15
C ASP A 35 -15.63 0.89 -24.35
N ARG A 36 -15.49 1.34 -23.11
CA ARG A 36 -16.59 1.41 -22.17
C ARG A 36 -16.74 2.83 -21.65
N GLU A 37 -17.94 3.39 -21.77
CA GLU A 37 -18.24 4.76 -21.32
C GLU A 37 -18.42 4.91 -19.80
N GLY A 38 -18.57 3.82 -19.04
CA GLY A 38 -18.80 3.89 -17.60
C GLY A 38 -18.12 2.78 -16.82
N ASP A 39 -18.47 2.64 -15.55
CA ASP A 39 -17.78 1.76 -14.59
C ASP A 39 -17.60 0.31 -15.04
N LEU A 40 -16.44 -0.28 -14.77
CA LEU A 40 -16.15 -1.70 -14.93
C LEU A 40 -15.83 -2.34 -13.57
N LYS A 41 -16.55 -3.41 -13.22
CA LYS A 41 -16.29 -4.22 -12.01
C LYS A 41 -15.99 -5.67 -12.40
N VAL A 42 -14.83 -6.17 -12.00
CA VAL A 42 -14.36 -7.53 -12.32
C VAL A 42 -13.97 -8.27 -11.04
N ILE A 43 -14.50 -9.49 -10.88
CA ILE A 43 -14.10 -10.41 -9.81
C ILE A 43 -13.71 -11.72 -10.47
N ALA A 44 -12.42 -12.04 -10.47
CA ALA A 44 -11.92 -13.20 -11.21
C ALA A 44 -10.76 -13.92 -10.50
N GLY A 45 -10.53 -15.20 -10.83
CA GLY A 45 -9.29 -15.86 -10.41
C GLY A 45 -8.06 -15.23 -11.09
N SER A 46 -8.18 -14.93 -12.37
CA SER A 46 -7.22 -14.13 -13.15
C SER A 46 -7.97 -13.14 -14.05
N ALA A 47 -7.45 -11.94 -14.23
CA ALA A 47 -8.04 -10.89 -15.05
C ALA A 47 -6.97 -10.26 -15.97
N GLU A 48 -7.24 -10.23 -17.28
CA GLU A 48 -6.49 -9.46 -18.28
C GLU A 48 -7.44 -8.41 -18.87
N ILE A 49 -7.14 -7.13 -18.70
CA ILE A 49 -8.02 -6.02 -19.13
C ILE A 49 -7.21 -5.06 -19.98
N SER A 50 -7.65 -4.79 -21.21
CA SER A 50 -7.04 -3.78 -22.08
C SER A 50 -8.06 -2.97 -22.87
N GLY A 51 -7.77 -1.68 -23.10
CA GLY A 51 -8.66 -0.75 -23.81
C GLY A 51 -8.87 0.58 -23.07
N ARG A 52 -10.09 1.12 -23.11
CA ARG A 52 -10.51 2.35 -22.42
C ARG A 52 -11.73 2.10 -21.53
N ILE A 53 -11.69 2.66 -20.32
CA ILE A 53 -12.79 2.74 -19.35
C ILE A 53 -13.03 4.21 -19.04
N GLY A 54 -14.25 4.69 -19.32
CA GLY A 54 -14.63 6.10 -19.27
C GLY A 54 -14.98 6.63 -17.88
N GLU A 55 -15.12 5.74 -16.90
CA GLU A 55 -15.31 6.09 -15.48
C GLU A 55 -14.42 5.17 -14.63
N ASP A 56 -14.95 4.51 -13.59
CA ASP A 56 -14.13 3.82 -12.59
C ASP A 56 -13.86 2.35 -12.95
N LEU A 57 -12.70 1.84 -12.53
CA LEU A 57 -12.32 0.44 -12.63
C LEU A 57 -12.16 -0.18 -11.24
N ALA A 58 -12.92 -1.23 -10.95
CA ALA A 58 -12.73 -2.06 -9.75
C ALA A 58 -12.41 -3.51 -10.13
N VAL A 59 -11.26 -4.05 -9.70
CA VAL A 59 -10.83 -5.42 -10.01
C VAL A 59 -10.36 -6.16 -8.77
N PHE A 60 -10.92 -7.34 -8.55
CA PHE A 60 -10.51 -8.23 -7.48
C PHE A 60 -10.14 -9.61 -8.05
N GLY A 61 -8.97 -10.12 -7.71
CA GLY A 61 -8.55 -11.42 -8.22
C GLY A 61 -7.21 -11.95 -7.76
N GLY A 62 -6.84 -13.16 -8.20
CA GLY A 62 -5.56 -13.77 -7.84
C GLY A 62 -4.39 -13.18 -8.63
N SER A 63 -4.55 -13.02 -9.94
CA SER A 63 -3.57 -12.45 -10.86
C SER A 63 -4.26 -11.42 -11.75
N ILE A 64 -3.79 -10.18 -11.76
CA ILE A 64 -4.44 -9.07 -12.43
C ILE A 64 -3.42 -8.36 -13.32
N GLU A 65 -3.74 -8.24 -14.60
CA GLU A 65 -2.99 -7.46 -15.59
C GLU A 65 -3.92 -6.44 -16.24
N ILE A 66 -3.58 -5.15 -16.12
CA ILE A 66 -4.39 -4.04 -16.62
C ILE A 66 -3.52 -3.15 -17.53
N ASP A 67 -3.81 -3.23 -18.82
CA ASP A 67 -3.25 -2.37 -19.87
C ASP A 67 -4.38 -1.53 -20.48
N ALA A 68 -5.06 -0.77 -19.62
CA ALA A 68 -6.24 0.01 -19.99
C ALA A 68 -6.14 1.45 -19.48
N GLN A 69 -6.54 2.40 -20.32
CA GLN A 69 -6.73 3.79 -19.93
C GLN A 69 -8.01 3.89 -19.08
N VAL A 70 -7.89 4.40 -17.86
CA VAL A 70 -9.02 4.63 -16.95
C VAL A 70 -9.19 6.14 -16.77
N GLU A 71 -10.33 6.68 -17.20
CA GLU A 71 -10.62 8.11 -17.10
C GLU A 71 -11.12 8.53 -15.71
N GLY A 72 -11.59 7.58 -14.89
CA GLY A 72 -11.96 7.77 -13.49
C GLY A 72 -10.92 7.22 -12.51
N ASP A 73 -11.40 6.65 -11.41
CA ASP A 73 -10.57 6.06 -10.36
C ASP A 73 -10.31 4.56 -10.62
N ILE A 74 -9.21 4.04 -10.07
CA ILE A 74 -8.91 2.62 -10.07
C ILE A 74 -8.86 2.05 -8.64
N ARG A 75 -9.52 0.89 -8.44
CA ARG A 75 -9.48 0.11 -7.20
C ARG A 75 -9.14 -1.34 -7.50
N VAL A 76 -7.95 -1.79 -7.11
CA VAL A 76 -7.46 -3.14 -7.46
C VAL A 76 -6.96 -3.86 -6.23
N ALA A 77 -7.44 -5.08 -6.02
CA ALA A 77 -6.90 -5.96 -4.99
C ALA A 77 -6.61 -7.36 -5.54
N GLY A 78 -5.36 -7.81 -5.42
CA GLY A 78 -5.03 -9.17 -5.84
C GLY A 78 -3.75 -9.78 -5.30
N GLY A 79 -3.47 -11.03 -5.68
CA GLY A 79 -2.22 -11.69 -5.29
C GLY A 79 -1.02 -11.10 -6.00
N ASN A 80 -1.09 -11.03 -7.33
CA ASN A 80 -0.14 -10.35 -8.20
C ASN A 80 -0.89 -9.32 -9.04
N VAL A 81 -0.42 -8.09 -9.07
CA VAL A 81 -1.04 -6.97 -9.78
C VAL A 81 0.00 -6.28 -10.64
N THR A 82 -0.26 -6.22 -11.95
CA THR A 82 0.56 -5.47 -12.91
C THR A 82 -0.35 -4.48 -13.64
N ILE A 83 0.02 -3.20 -13.65
CA ILE A 83 -0.75 -2.15 -14.31
C ILE A 83 0.17 -1.27 -15.15
N THR A 84 -0.13 -1.16 -16.44
CA THR A 84 0.62 -0.35 -17.41
C THR A 84 -0.19 0.78 -18.05
N GLY A 85 -1.53 0.73 -17.91
CA GLY A 85 -2.42 1.77 -18.42
C GLY A 85 -2.56 2.93 -17.43
N ASN A 86 -2.65 4.16 -17.96
CA ASN A 86 -2.75 5.37 -17.14
C ASN A 86 -4.15 5.54 -16.53
N VAL A 87 -4.17 6.23 -15.39
CA VAL A 87 -5.37 6.52 -14.59
C VAL A 87 -5.47 8.03 -14.42
N ALA A 88 -6.59 8.63 -14.84
CA ALA A 88 -6.76 10.07 -14.71
C ALA A 88 -7.19 10.52 -13.30
N GLY A 89 -7.89 9.66 -12.55
CA GLY A 89 -8.31 9.87 -11.17
C GLY A 89 -7.34 9.31 -10.13
N ASP A 90 -7.91 8.85 -9.01
CA ASP A 90 -7.18 8.28 -7.88
C ASP A 90 -6.92 6.76 -8.07
N ALA A 91 -5.88 6.24 -7.42
CA ALA A 91 -5.52 4.83 -7.49
C ALA A 91 -5.41 4.19 -6.10
N GLU A 92 -6.27 3.22 -5.79
CA GLU A 92 -6.19 2.38 -4.59
C GLU A 92 -5.79 0.96 -5.02
N ILE A 93 -4.56 0.54 -4.75
CA ILE A 93 -4.02 -0.73 -5.25
C ILE A 93 -3.39 -1.53 -4.12
N ALA A 94 -3.86 -2.76 -3.91
CA ALA A 94 -3.34 -3.66 -2.90
C ALA A 94 -2.99 -5.03 -3.46
N GLY A 95 -1.88 -5.62 -3.01
CA GLY A 95 -1.59 -7.00 -3.33
C GLY A 95 -0.41 -7.66 -2.65
N GLY A 96 -0.13 -8.92 -2.99
CA GLY A 96 1.09 -9.59 -2.53
C GLY A 96 2.33 -9.01 -3.21
N SER A 97 2.28 -8.95 -4.54
CA SER A 97 3.26 -8.29 -5.42
C SER A 97 2.54 -7.30 -6.32
N VAL A 98 2.97 -6.06 -6.32
CA VAL A 98 2.35 -4.95 -7.07
C VAL A 98 3.42 -4.25 -7.90
N GLU A 99 3.27 -4.29 -9.21
CA GLU A 99 4.20 -3.70 -10.19
C GLU A 99 3.44 -2.69 -11.05
N LEU A 100 3.82 -1.42 -10.95
CA LEU A 100 3.05 -0.30 -11.49
C LEU A 100 3.95 0.52 -12.43
N THR A 101 3.53 0.65 -13.68
CA THR A 101 4.17 1.52 -14.68
C THR A 101 3.10 2.37 -15.34
N LEU A 102 2.66 3.41 -14.64
CA LEU A 102 1.54 4.25 -15.07
C LEU A 102 1.60 5.64 -14.47
N ASP A 103 1.00 6.59 -15.19
CA ASP A 103 0.67 7.90 -14.64
C ASP A 103 -0.69 7.83 -13.93
N ILE A 104 -0.75 8.42 -12.74
CA ILE A 104 -1.93 8.59 -11.88
C ILE A 104 -2.14 10.10 -11.72
N GLY A 105 -3.24 10.61 -12.29
CA GLY A 105 -3.55 12.04 -12.26
C GLY A 105 -3.90 12.56 -10.87
N GLY A 106 -4.52 11.72 -10.04
CA GLY A 106 -4.90 12.01 -8.66
C GLY A 106 -3.93 11.46 -7.61
N SER A 107 -4.45 11.14 -6.44
CA SER A 107 -3.72 10.52 -5.33
C SER A 107 -3.58 9.01 -5.50
N ALA A 108 -2.54 8.45 -4.90
CA ALA A 108 -2.24 7.04 -4.94
C ALA A 108 -2.14 6.44 -3.53
N GLU A 109 -2.82 5.31 -3.31
CA GLU A 109 -2.67 4.47 -2.12
C GLU A 109 -2.22 3.07 -2.54
N PHE A 110 -1.02 2.67 -2.11
CA PHE A 110 -0.44 1.36 -2.44
C PHE A 110 -0.21 0.51 -1.19
N ALA A 111 -0.62 -0.75 -1.23
CA ALA A 111 -0.34 -1.69 -0.14
C ALA A 111 0.16 -3.05 -0.63
N GLY A 112 1.18 -3.62 0.01
CA GLY A 112 1.55 -4.99 -0.32
C GLY A 112 2.75 -5.62 0.37
N GLY A 113 3.09 -6.84 -0.03
CA GLY A 113 4.36 -7.45 0.38
C GLY A 113 5.52 -6.78 -0.35
N TYR A 114 5.36 -6.61 -1.66
CA TYR A 114 6.26 -5.91 -2.56
C TYR A 114 5.45 -4.90 -3.40
N VAL A 115 5.94 -3.66 -3.46
CA VAL A 115 5.40 -2.60 -4.32
C VAL A 115 6.56 -1.96 -5.06
N GLU A 116 6.48 -1.94 -6.40
CA GLU A 116 7.38 -1.17 -7.26
C GLU A 116 6.56 -0.24 -8.14
N TYR A 117 6.92 1.05 -8.13
CA TYR A 117 6.19 2.09 -8.83
C TYR A 117 7.11 2.92 -9.73
N THR A 118 6.69 3.06 -10.98
CA THR A 118 7.26 3.93 -12.02
C THR A 118 6.16 4.75 -12.66
N GLY A 119 6.38 6.05 -12.84
CA GLY A 119 5.42 6.99 -13.45
C GLY A 119 5.15 8.21 -12.57
N THR A 120 4.11 8.97 -12.91
CA THR A 120 3.76 10.20 -12.20
C THR A 120 2.58 10.01 -11.25
N VAL A 121 2.69 10.45 -10.00
CA VAL A 121 1.53 10.67 -9.10
C VAL A 121 1.28 12.17 -8.99
N GLY A 122 0.15 12.63 -9.51
CA GLY A 122 -0.24 14.05 -9.48
C GLY A 122 -0.67 14.56 -8.10
N GLY A 123 -1.23 13.68 -7.28
CA GLY A 123 -1.67 13.94 -5.92
C GLY A 123 -0.69 13.45 -4.85
N THR A 124 -1.24 13.10 -3.69
CA THR A 124 -0.48 12.53 -2.57
C THR A 124 -0.18 11.06 -2.82
N LEU A 125 0.93 10.57 -2.29
CA LEU A 125 1.27 9.14 -2.27
C LEU A 125 1.18 8.62 -0.83
N GLU A 126 0.28 7.68 -0.57
CA GLU A 126 0.25 6.91 0.66
C GLU A 126 0.69 5.47 0.33
N SER A 127 1.68 4.91 1.03
CA SER A 127 2.12 3.54 0.78
C SER A 127 2.47 2.75 2.03
N ALA A 128 2.02 1.49 2.09
CA ALA A 128 2.37 0.56 3.14
C ALA A 128 2.81 -0.79 2.54
N ALA A 129 4.12 -1.04 2.48
CA ALA A 129 4.65 -2.26 1.87
C ALA A 129 5.75 -2.93 2.70
N GLY A 130 5.89 -4.26 2.60
CA GLY A 130 7.07 -4.94 3.15
C GLY A 130 8.35 -4.38 2.51
N VAL A 131 8.37 -4.34 1.18
CA VAL A 131 9.39 -3.69 0.36
C VAL A 131 8.69 -2.70 -0.58
N LEU A 132 9.12 -1.44 -0.54
CA LEU A 132 8.66 -0.38 -1.43
C LEU A 132 9.84 0.15 -2.26
N VAL A 133 9.66 0.21 -3.58
CA VAL A 133 10.60 0.82 -4.51
C VAL A 133 9.90 1.88 -5.35
N ILE A 134 10.31 3.13 -5.19
CA ILE A 134 9.96 4.23 -6.11
C ILE A 134 11.14 4.41 -7.06
N THR A 135 10.94 4.12 -8.35
CA THR A 135 12.02 4.03 -9.34
C THR A 135 12.51 5.41 -9.81
N GLU A 136 13.61 5.43 -10.58
CA GLU A 136 14.28 6.67 -11.01
C GLU A 136 13.43 7.56 -11.93
N ASP A 137 12.54 6.95 -12.72
CA ASP A 137 11.65 7.65 -13.64
C ASP A 137 10.33 8.10 -12.95
N ALA A 138 10.17 7.83 -11.65
CA ALA A 138 8.97 8.21 -10.92
C ALA A 138 9.00 9.69 -10.49
N VAL A 139 7.85 10.36 -10.58
CA VAL A 139 7.65 11.74 -10.10
C VAL A 139 6.45 11.80 -9.17
N ILE A 140 6.66 12.22 -7.92
CA ILE A 140 5.60 12.35 -6.92
C ILE A 140 5.37 13.83 -6.64
N ALA A 141 4.23 14.36 -7.05
CA ALA A 141 4.00 15.81 -7.13
C ALA A 141 3.58 16.45 -5.81
N SER A 142 2.93 15.70 -4.92
CA SER A 142 2.47 16.17 -3.60
C SER A 142 3.09 15.32 -2.48
N PRO A 143 2.78 15.57 -1.19
CA PRO A 143 3.40 14.83 -0.09
C PRO A 143 3.26 13.31 -0.19
N ALA A 144 4.30 12.62 0.24
CA ALA A 144 4.39 11.16 0.24
C ALA A 144 4.57 10.61 1.66
N ASP A 145 3.61 9.82 2.12
CA ASP A 145 3.60 9.13 3.41
C ASP A 145 3.80 7.63 3.20
N MET A 146 4.93 7.09 3.69
CA MET A 146 5.31 5.71 3.39
C MET A 146 5.67 4.92 4.65
N ALA A 147 5.27 3.66 4.70
CA ALA A 147 5.62 2.74 5.77
C ALA A 147 6.07 1.38 5.21
N GLY A 148 7.12 0.81 5.78
CA GLY A 148 7.56 -0.52 5.34
C GLY A 148 8.68 -1.15 6.13
N GLN A 149 9.18 -2.29 5.66
CA GLN A 149 10.42 -2.84 6.22
C GLN A 149 11.62 -2.22 5.50
N SER A 150 11.57 -2.16 4.17
CA SER A 150 12.57 -1.54 3.32
C SER A 150 11.89 -0.59 2.34
N ILE A 151 12.38 0.65 2.28
CA ILE A 151 11.91 1.68 1.37
C ILE A 151 13.10 2.20 0.56
N THR A 152 12.99 2.18 -0.76
CA THR A 152 14.00 2.74 -1.68
C THR A 152 13.38 3.87 -2.51
N LEU A 153 13.96 5.07 -2.41
CA LEU A 153 13.48 6.29 -3.06
C LEU A 153 14.49 6.76 -4.12
N ARG A 154 14.25 6.44 -5.39
CA ARG A 154 15.12 6.81 -6.52
C ARG A 154 14.55 7.93 -7.41
N GLY A 155 13.24 8.15 -7.35
CA GLY A 155 12.54 9.13 -8.18
C GLY A 155 12.71 10.57 -7.72
N HIS A 156 11.89 11.46 -8.29
CA HIS A 156 11.81 12.88 -7.94
C HIS A 156 10.54 13.17 -7.14
N PHE A 157 10.71 13.63 -5.90
CA PHE A 157 9.63 14.07 -5.02
C PHE A 157 9.60 15.58 -5.01
N LEU A 158 8.51 16.18 -5.46
CA LEU A 158 8.36 17.64 -5.60
C LEU A 158 7.92 18.32 -4.30
N ASP A 159 7.52 17.52 -3.30
CA ASP A 159 7.02 17.97 -2.00
C ASP A 159 7.60 17.08 -0.88
N ASN A 160 7.04 17.19 0.32
CA ASN A 160 7.56 16.56 1.52
C ASN A 160 7.44 15.04 1.48
N VAL A 161 8.38 14.39 2.16
CA VAL A 161 8.43 12.92 2.31
C VAL A 161 8.44 12.55 3.79
N GLU A 162 7.47 11.76 4.23
CA GLU A 162 7.48 11.09 5.53
C GLU A 162 7.67 9.57 5.30
N ALA A 163 8.67 8.97 5.96
CA ALA A 163 8.88 7.53 5.86
C ALA A 163 9.19 6.86 7.21
N LEU A 164 8.47 5.76 7.48
CA LEU A 164 8.68 4.89 8.62
C LEU A 164 9.12 3.50 8.14
N ALA A 165 10.37 3.11 8.39
CA ALA A 165 10.83 1.77 8.02
C ALA A 165 11.93 1.19 8.91
N GLN A 166 12.33 -0.06 8.68
CA GLN A 166 13.59 -0.53 9.26
C GLN A 166 14.77 0.06 8.47
N GLU A 167 14.66 0.07 7.15
CA GLU A 167 15.69 0.56 6.26
C GLU A 167 15.09 1.52 5.23
N VAL A 168 15.69 2.70 5.12
CA VAL A 168 15.37 3.69 4.08
C VAL A 168 16.64 3.99 3.29
N VAL A 169 16.55 3.90 1.97
CA VAL A 169 17.62 4.25 1.03
C VAL A 169 17.13 5.35 0.11
N ILE A 170 17.88 6.44 -0.01
CA ILE A 170 17.55 7.58 -0.87
C ILE A 170 18.69 7.79 -1.86
N SER A 171 18.41 7.67 -3.15
CA SER A 171 19.29 8.04 -4.27
C SER A 171 18.69 9.10 -5.19
N GLY A 172 17.40 9.39 -5.05
CA GLY A 172 16.65 10.34 -5.87
C GLY A 172 16.77 11.80 -5.45
N HIS A 173 15.85 12.60 -5.99
CA HIS A 173 15.75 14.04 -5.72
C HIS A 173 14.51 14.32 -4.87
N ILE A 174 14.64 15.10 -3.80
CA ILE A 174 13.53 15.52 -2.94
C ILE A 174 13.60 17.04 -2.77
N ASP A 175 12.57 17.73 -3.26
CA ASP A 175 12.50 19.20 -3.24
C ASP A 175 11.99 19.73 -1.90
N GLY A 176 11.12 18.97 -1.22
CA GLY A 176 10.53 19.31 0.07
C GLY A 176 11.33 18.88 1.31
N ASP A 177 10.71 19.05 2.47
CA ASP A 177 11.21 18.57 3.76
C ASP A 177 11.06 17.03 3.85
N VAL A 178 11.97 16.39 4.56
CA VAL A 178 12.06 14.94 4.69
C VAL A 178 12.08 14.55 6.17
N GLU A 179 11.10 13.77 6.62
CA GLU A 179 11.03 13.20 7.96
C GLU A 179 11.15 11.67 7.89
N ILE A 180 12.24 11.13 8.44
CA ILE A 180 12.52 9.69 8.43
C ILE A 180 12.58 9.16 9.86
N VAL A 181 11.82 8.10 10.12
CA VAL A 181 11.98 7.26 11.32
C VAL A 181 12.42 5.87 10.87
N ALA A 182 13.70 5.53 11.09
CA ALA A 182 14.21 4.23 10.66
C ALA A 182 15.37 3.67 11.48
N GLU A 183 15.53 2.33 11.48
CA GLU A 183 16.70 1.69 12.10
C GLU A 183 17.99 2.05 11.36
N ARG A 184 17.93 2.15 10.03
CA ARG A 184 19.03 2.59 9.15
C ARG A 184 18.50 3.53 8.08
N LEU A 185 19.17 4.68 7.93
CA LEU A 185 19.00 5.59 6.80
C LEU A 185 20.31 5.64 6.01
N THR A 186 20.22 5.41 4.70
CA THR A 186 21.33 5.56 3.75
C THR A 186 20.98 6.60 2.70
N ILE A 187 21.83 7.62 2.55
CA ILE A 187 21.76 8.61 1.48
C ILE A 187 22.88 8.30 0.49
N GLU A 188 22.51 7.80 -0.68
CA GLU A 188 23.45 7.35 -1.71
C GLU A 188 24.03 8.50 -2.54
N THR A 189 25.01 8.16 -3.37
CA THR A 189 25.64 9.09 -4.32
C THR A 189 24.62 9.67 -5.29
N GLY A 190 24.64 11.00 -5.47
CA GLY A 190 23.74 11.69 -6.39
C GLY A 190 22.39 12.07 -5.78
N ALA A 191 22.09 11.66 -4.55
CA ALA A 191 20.90 12.11 -3.85
C ALA A 191 20.92 13.63 -3.64
N VAL A 192 19.79 14.29 -3.88
CA VAL A 192 19.61 15.72 -3.66
C VAL A 192 18.41 15.94 -2.77
N ILE A 193 18.61 16.57 -1.60
CA ILE A 193 17.54 16.97 -0.70
C ILE A 193 17.62 18.49 -0.51
N SER A 194 16.63 19.19 -1.08
CA SER A 194 16.56 20.65 -1.08
C SER A 194 15.94 21.22 0.20
N GLY A 195 15.04 20.49 0.83
CA GLY A 195 14.43 20.86 2.11
C GLY A 195 15.27 20.48 3.33
N ARG A 196 14.63 20.47 4.50
CA ARG A 196 15.22 20.02 5.76
C ARG A 196 15.10 18.50 5.87
N LEU A 197 16.18 17.83 6.27
CA LEU A 197 16.16 16.39 6.57
C LEU A 197 16.18 16.17 8.09
N GLU A 198 15.09 15.65 8.63
CA GLU A 198 14.96 15.18 10.00
C GLU A 198 15.02 13.65 10.02
N TYR A 199 15.92 13.09 10.82
CA TYR A 199 16.08 11.64 10.95
C TYR A 199 16.09 11.22 12.41
N ALA A 200 15.22 10.28 12.77
CA ALA A 200 15.20 9.64 14.08
C ALA A 200 15.51 8.14 13.96
N GLY A 201 16.56 7.70 14.64
CA GLY A 201 17.01 6.30 14.59
C GLY A 201 18.00 5.92 15.69
N PRO A 202 18.32 4.63 15.83
CA PRO A 202 19.25 4.13 16.85
C PRO A 202 20.73 4.36 16.49
N SER A 203 21.03 4.72 15.24
CA SER A 203 22.37 5.03 14.74
C SER A 203 22.34 6.25 13.83
N GLU A 204 23.49 6.91 13.67
CA GLU A 204 23.65 8.00 12.69
C GLU A 204 23.39 7.49 11.25
N PRO A 205 22.90 8.36 10.34
CA PRO A 205 22.66 8.00 8.95
C PRO A 205 23.98 7.83 8.19
N ASP A 206 24.02 6.89 7.24
CA ASP A 206 25.14 6.75 6.30
C ASP A 206 24.91 7.67 5.10
N ILE A 207 25.80 8.66 4.91
CA ILE A 207 25.62 9.70 3.89
C ILE A 207 26.85 9.70 2.97
N SER A 208 26.62 9.51 1.68
CA SER A 208 27.65 9.63 0.66
C SER A 208 28.23 11.05 0.60
N ALA A 209 29.53 11.17 0.38
CA ALA A 209 30.20 12.46 0.23
C ALA A 209 29.75 13.26 -1.00
N ASP A 210 29.14 12.58 -1.98
CA ASP A 210 28.63 13.16 -3.22
C ASP A 210 27.12 13.49 -3.15
N ALA A 211 26.48 13.29 -1.99
CA ALA A 211 25.09 13.68 -1.77
C ALA A 211 24.98 15.20 -1.48
N THR A 212 23.93 15.84 -1.97
CA THR A 212 23.67 17.27 -1.76
C THR A 212 22.52 17.46 -0.78
N LEU A 213 22.83 17.90 0.44
CA LEU A 213 21.84 18.22 1.47
C LEU A 213 21.86 19.72 1.75
N ALA A 214 20.87 20.48 1.26
CA ALA A 214 20.89 21.93 1.32
C ALA A 214 20.97 22.48 2.76
N ASN A 215 20.35 21.79 3.70
CA ASN A 215 20.28 22.19 5.12
C ASN A 215 20.99 21.22 6.07
N GLY A 216 21.76 20.25 5.54
CA GLY A 216 22.34 19.16 6.33
C GLY A 216 21.29 18.18 6.86
N VAL A 217 21.64 17.45 7.94
CA VAL A 217 20.76 16.47 8.60
C VAL A 217 20.58 16.81 10.08
N GLU A 218 19.34 16.84 10.54
CA GLU A 218 18.99 16.91 11.97
C GLU A 218 18.74 15.48 12.48
N TYR A 219 19.77 14.91 13.10
CA TYR A 219 19.71 13.56 13.66
C TYR A 219 19.30 13.58 15.13
N THR A 220 18.25 12.82 15.46
CA THR A 220 17.83 12.55 16.83
C THR A 220 17.99 11.06 17.14
N TYR A 221 18.82 10.75 18.15
CA TYR A 221 18.88 9.38 18.66
C TYR A 221 17.51 8.96 19.20
N ARG A 222 17.00 7.84 18.69
CA ARG A 222 15.77 7.21 19.14
C ARG A 222 16.00 5.71 19.18
N ASP A 223 15.87 5.13 20.37
CA ASP A 223 15.81 3.67 20.50
C ASP A 223 14.47 3.21 19.90
N ILE A 224 14.50 2.81 18.64
CA ILE A 224 13.33 2.27 17.96
C ILE A 224 13.16 0.82 18.44
N GLN A 225 12.66 0.67 19.67
CA GLN A 225 12.08 -0.60 20.10
C GLN A 225 10.78 -0.79 19.34
N LEU A 226 10.84 -1.42 18.17
CA LEU A 226 9.69 -2.08 17.54
C LEU A 226 9.32 -3.33 18.36
N ASP A 227 9.22 -3.21 19.69
CA ASP A 227 8.73 -4.26 20.56
C ASP A 227 7.21 -4.09 20.66
N TRP A 228 6.49 -4.82 19.79
CA TRP A 228 5.05 -4.94 19.92
C TRP A 228 4.75 -5.81 21.16
N ASP A 229 4.68 -5.17 22.33
CA ASP A 229 4.17 -5.81 23.53
C ASP A 229 2.64 -5.79 23.52
N GLY A 230 2.04 -6.94 23.25
CA GLY A 230 0.58 -7.12 23.18
C GLY A 230 -0.15 -6.91 24.51
N ASP A 231 0.56 -6.58 25.57
CA ASP A 231 0.01 -6.37 26.91
C ASP A 231 -0.77 -5.05 27.05
N GLN A 232 -0.60 -4.08 26.13
CA GLN A 232 -1.39 -2.85 26.05
C GLN A 232 -2.88 -3.09 25.71
N PHE A 233 -3.24 -4.30 25.23
CA PHE A 233 -4.62 -4.70 24.96
C PHE A 233 -5.26 -5.50 26.11
N ARG A 234 -4.49 -5.92 27.11
CA ARG A 234 -5.01 -6.79 28.19
C ARG A 234 -5.81 -6.03 29.25
N ASN A 235 -5.63 -4.71 29.35
CA ASN A 235 -6.22 -3.89 30.40
C ASN A 235 -7.14 -2.77 29.91
N ARG A 236 -7.51 -2.78 28.63
CA ARG A 236 -8.68 -2.05 28.15
C ARG A 236 -9.81 -3.06 28.02
N ASN A 237 -10.86 -2.89 28.82
CA ASN A 237 -12.17 -3.43 28.48
C ASN A 237 -12.56 -2.80 27.14
N PHE A 238 -12.19 -3.44 26.04
CA PHE A 238 -12.81 -3.19 24.75
C PHE A 238 -14.20 -3.80 24.84
N ASP A 239 -15.17 -2.98 25.24
CA ASP A 239 -16.56 -3.27 24.98
C ASP A 239 -16.77 -3.08 23.47
N PHE A 240 -16.47 -4.13 22.71
CA PHE A 240 -16.77 -4.19 21.28
C PHE A 240 -18.27 -4.42 21.13
N ASP A 241 -19.06 -3.35 21.30
CA ASP A 241 -20.46 -3.34 20.86
C ASP A 241 -20.54 -3.05 19.34
N ILE A 242 -19.60 -3.64 18.59
CA ILE A 242 -19.65 -3.71 17.13
C ILE A 242 -20.50 -4.93 16.80
N VAL A 243 -21.81 -4.73 16.75
CA VAL A 243 -22.71 -5.65 16.03
C VAL A 243 -22.72 -5.15 14.59
N PRO A 244 -21.89 -5.74 13.69
CA PRO A 244 -21.98 -5.35 12.29
C PRO A 244 -23.39 -5.67 11.79
N PRO A 245 -24.02 -4.77 11.02
CA PRO A 245 -25.38 -4.97 10.52
C PRO A 245 -25.46 -6.30 9.75
N ALA A 246 -26.58 -7.01 9.82
CA ALA A 246 -26.72 -8.36 9.26
C ALA A 246 -26.33 -8.48 7.76
N GLU A 247 -26.41 -7.38 7.03
CA GLU A 247 -25.97 -7.22 5.63
C GLU A 247 -24.45 -7.42 5.45
N PHE A 248 -23.65 -7.13 6.48
CA PHE A 248 -22.20 -7.33 6.56
C PHE A 248 -21.80 -8.81 6.41
N PHE A 249 -22.62 -9.74 6.92
CA PHE A 249 -22.42 -11.18 6.79
C PHE A 249 -23.05 -11.78 5.53
N ALA A 250 -23.90 -11.03 4.83
CA ALA A 250 -24.58 -11.52 3.63
C ALA A 250 -23.72 -11.38 2.36
N ILE A 251 -22.72 -10.49 2.36
CA ILE A 251 -22.00 -10.07 1.14
C ILE A 251 -20.49 -10.38 1.21
N SER A 252 -19.91 -10.53 2.41
CA SER A 252 -18.47 -10.82 2.55
C SER A 252 -18.21 -12.33 2.58
N GLY A 253 -17.94 -12.89 1.39
CA GLY A 253 -17.30 -14.19 1.29
C GLY A 253 -15.99 -14.21 2.09
N ILE A 254 -15.61 -15.40 2.54
CA ILE A 254 -14.42 -15.79 3.33
C ILE A 254 -13.09 -15.11 2.89
N GLY A 255 -13.02 -14.51 1.70
CA GLY A 255 -11.85 -13.79 1.18
C GLY A 255 -11.41 -12.56 1.98
N PHE A 256 -12.33 -11.78 2.56
CA PHE A 256 -11.94 -10.55 3.28
C PHE A 256 -11.27 -10.82 4.63
N SER A 257 -11.71 -11.85 5.36
CA SER A 257 -11.06 -12.32 6.58
C SER A 257 -9.73 -13.01 6.31
N ILE A 258 -9.58 -13.65 5.14
CA ILE A 258 -8.29 -14.17 4.67
C ILE A 258 -7.35 -13.01 4.31
N LEU A 259 -7.84 -11.96 3.66
CA LEU A 259 -7.01 -10.81 3.27
C LEU A 259 -6.53 -10.03 4.50
N LEU A 260 -7.42 -9.76 5.46
CA LEU A 260 -7.03 -9.20 6.76
C LEU A 260 -6.11 -10.14 7.54
N GLY A 261 -6.34 -11.45 7.47
CA GLY A 261 -5.47 -12.46 8.08
C GLY A 261 -4.07 -12.51 7.44
N LEU A 262 -3.98 -12.38 6.12
CA LEU A 262 -2.74 -12.33 5.34
C LEU A 262 -2.01 -11.01 5.57
N LEU A 263 -2.71 -9.89 5.56
CA LEU A 263 -2.17 -8.58 5.90
C LEU A 263 -1.62 -8.57 7.32
N ALA A 264 -2.34 -9.17 8.28
CA ALA A 264 -1.84 -9.36 9.64
C ALA A 264 -0.65 -10.34 9.71
N LEU A 265 -0.57 -11.34 8.83
CA LEU A 265 0.58 -12.24 8.72
C LEU A 265 1.84 -11.54 8.20
N VAL A 266 1.68 -10.63 7.23
CA VAL A 266 2.78 -9.84 6.64
C VAL A 266 3.23 -8.73 7.58
N MET A 267 2.29 -7.97 8.15
CA MET A 267 2.58 -6.87 9.07
C MET A 267 3.04 -7.35 10.45
N MET A 268 2.55 -8.52 10.91
CA MET A 268 2.77 -9.01 12.27
C MET A 268 3.14 -10.50 12.32
N PRO A 269 4.24 -10.94 11.66
CA PRO A 269 4.59 -12.35 11.53
C PRO A 269 4.80 -13.04 12.90
N LYS A 270 5.34 -12.33 13.89
CA LYS A 270 5.53 -12.83 15.26
C LYS A 270 4.23 -12.85 16.08
N GLY A 271 3.30 -11.93 15.80
CA GLY A 271 1.99 -11.84 16.46
C GLY A 271 1.08 -13.01 16.10
N VAL A 272 1.01 -13.35 14.82
CA VAL A 272 0.20 -14.49 14.33
C VAL A 272 0.80 -15.84 14.76
N ALA A 273 2.13 -15.96 14.79
CA ALA A 273 2.81 -17.16 15.30
C ALA A 273 2.49 -17.45 16.79
N ARG A 274 2.34 -16.41 17.62
CA ARG A 274 1.91 -16.55 19.02
C ARG A 274 0.44 -16.98 19.15
N LEU A 275 -0.43 -16.51 18.25
CA LEU A 275 -1.85 -16.90 18.20
C LEU A 275 -2.00 -18.39 17.85
N SER A 276 -1.30 -18.86 16.82
CA SER A 276 -1.31 -20.28 16.41
C SER A 276 -0.73 -21.20 17.50
N GLY A 277 0.29 -20.73 18.22
CA GLY A 277 0.86 -21.42 19.38
C GLY A 277 -0.13 -21.58 20.53
N LYS A 278 -1.03 -20.61 20.75
CA LYS A 278 -2.13 -20.73 21.74
C LYS A 278 -3.23 -21.68 21.28
N PHE A 279 -3.59 -21.70 19.99
CA PHE A 279 -4.56 -22.67 19.45
C PHE A 279 -4.05 -24.11 19.45
N ARG A 280 -2.74 -24.34 19.24
CA ARG A 280 -2.12 -25.67 19.43
C ARG A 280 -2.17 -26.15 20.87
N LYS A 281 -2.05 -25.24 21.84
CA LYS A 281 -2.09 -25.57 23.26
C LYS A 281 -3.51 -25.76 23.80
N ASN A 282 -4.47 -25.01 23.26
CA ASN A 282 -5.90 -25.11 23.59
C ASN A 282 -6.68 -25.50 22.33
N SER A 283 -6.52 -26.75 21.88
CA SER A 283 -7.30 -27.27 20.76
C SER A 283 -8.79 -27.22 21.11
N LEU A 284 -9.60 -26.51 20.32
CA LEU A 284 -11.07 -26.48 20.44
C LEU A 284 -11.73 -27.77 19.96
N LEU A 285 -10.94 -28.75 19.52
CA LEU A 285 -11.37 -30.14 19.37
C LEU A 285 -11.01 -30.89 20.64
N ALA A 286 -11.86 -30.75 21.66
CA ALA A 286 -11.97 -31.80 22.66
C ALA A 286 -12.52 -33.06 21.96
N PRO A 287 -12.00 -34.27 22.27
CA PRO A 287 -12.61 -35.49 21.75
C PRO A 287 -14.06 -35.57 22.26
N LEU A 288 -15.01 -35.73 21.34
CA LEU A 288 -16.29 -36.37 21.66
C LEU A 288 -16.05 -37.86 21.91
#